data_AF-A0A369BKB7-F1
#
_entry.id   AF-A0A369BKB7-F1
#
_cell.length_a   1.000
_cell.length_b   1.000
_cell.length_c   1.000
_cell.angle_alpha   90.00
_cell.angle_beta   90.00
_cell.angle_gamma   90.00
#
_symmetry.space_group_name_H-M   'P 1'
#
loop_
_entity.id
_entity.type
_entity.pdbx_description
1 polymer ?
#
loop_
_entity_poly.entity_id
_entity_poly.type
_entity_poly.pdbx_seq_one_letter_code
_entity_poly.pdbx_strand_id
1 'polypeptide(L)'
;MERKPDDRPRRGHWRGRAAFALLLLLTCVAAAGKGDVHSPQRRLAEDRAVLDRARAGLAASLDFFRSHPEGFNSEAAGRGRFPARAARMSAWVAWSSVLDYLRLLEQLRDRWMPRFDARDLTRDSDAFALGYGAFLAGYRYALEFIGEVERNPWMDGILDQDVPEIGLPAGTYTRFKMHYLNSLRATEFAALEVVAGIRKRKGWSPPGTVLSDRDFIWRMGKGRGLVLTAQNAVDVLRGGLHSAWLPVQTGVSRFMGDTRVRREGTALISAAQVRSLIPRLLPGDILLERREWYLSNLGLPGFWTHAALYVGTPEERRAFFSGPELQSWLERRGGAGGDFEDLLQRRYPEAYVHSLEAQAEGVPRVLEAIGEGVTFTALEHTAAADSLAVLRPRLSRQEKAAALYQAFHYSGRPYDFDFDFRTDSALVCSELVYKAYEPGGSRQGLPLETETILGRPVVTPNGLARLYDRNADTAAPLFDLVLFLDGYERGERAEESTPAAFRASWRRPKWHVLVQEPPEPALPGSAGESRL
;
A
#
# COMPACT_ATOMS: atom_id res chain seq x y z
N MET A 1 6.27 -82.37 -27.06
CA MET A 1 5.08 -81.84 -27.76
C MET A 1 4.86 -80.42 -27.29
N GLU A 2 5.61 -79.44 -27.80
CA GLU A 2 5.34 -78.72 -29.07
C GLU A 2 3.89 -78.26 -29.21
N ARG A 3 3.62 -76.98 -28.87
CA ARG A 3 3.25 -75.90 -29.81
C ARG A 3 2.84 -74.62 -29.04
N LYS A 4 3.61 -73.54 -29.21
CA LYS A 4 3.06 -72.15 -29.28
C LYS A 4 2.16 -72.09 -30.54
N PRO A 5 1.14 -71.20 -30.69
CA PRO A 5 1.05 -69.79 -30.25
C PRO A 5 -0.34 -69.45 -29.63
N ASP A 6 -0.64 -68.28 -29.07
CA ASP A 6 -1.06 -67.05 -29.77
C ASP A 6 -1.11 -65.94 -28.72
N ASP A 7 -0.22 -64.95 -28.87
CA ASP A 7 -0.08 -63.81 -27.98
C ASP A 7 -0.96 -62.68 -28.55
N ARG A 8 -2.23 -62.65 -28.12
CA ARG A 8 -3.14 -61.51 -28.35
C ARG A 8 -3.65 -60.97 -27.02
N PRO A 9 -3.20 -59.80 -26.55
CA PRO A 9 -3.86 -59.13 -25.47
C PRO A 9 -5.19 -58.51 -25.94
N ARG A 10 -6.27 -58.92 -25.27
CA ARG A 10 -7.60 -58.31 -25.36
C ARG A 10 -7.52 -56.83 -24.98
N ARG A 11 -8.25 -56.03 -25.77
CA ARG A 11 -8.39 -54.58 -25.70
C ARG A 11 -8.61 -54.09 -24.26
N GLY A 12 -7.66 -53.28 -23.77
CA GLY A 12 -7.82 -52.40 -22.62
C GLY A 12 -7.36 -51.02 -23.04
N HIS A 13 -8.31 -50.10 -23.22
CA HIS A 13 -8.09 -48.73 -23.67
C HIS A 13 -7.23 -47.94 -22.68
N TRP A 14 -5.93 -47.76 -22.92
CA TRP A 14 -5.15 -46.67 -22.33
C TRP A 14 -3.89 -46.35 -23.15
N ARG A 15 -3.80 -45.06 -23.54
CA ARG A 15 -2.64 -44.25 -23.96
C ARG A 15 -2.22 -44.22 -25.43
N GLY A 16 -2.39 -43.03 -26.02
CA GLY A 16 -1.60 -42.61 -27.18
C GLY A 16 -2.03 -41.28 -27.83
N ARG A 17 -1.56 -40.15 -27.26
CA ARG A 17 -1.02 -38.97 -27.99
C ARG A 17 -2.03 -38.13 -28.80
N ALA A 18 -2.28 -36.90 -28.35
CA ALA A 18 -1.57 -35.67 -28.79
C ALA A 18 -2.31 -34.96 -29.93
N ALA A 19 -2.29 -33.63 -29.90
CA ALA A 19 -2.85 -32.70 -30.90
C ALA A 19 -4.36 -32.41 -30.82
N PHE A 20 -4.71 -31.45 -29.97
CA PHE A 20 -5.79 -30.48 -30.19
C PHE A 20 -5.30 -29.18 -29.51
N ALA A 21 -4.26 -28.50 -30.00
CA ALA A 21 -4.29 -27.53 -31.10
C ALA A 21 -5.51 -26.60 -30.95
N LEU A 22 -5.38 -25.50 -30.20
CA LEU A 22 -4.95 -24.20 -30.76
C LEU A 22 -5.74 -23.85 -32.04
N LEU A 23 -7.04 -23.54 -31.89
CA LEU A 23 -7.82 -22.95 -32.98
C LEU A 23 -8.94 -22.08 -32.41
N LEU A 24 -8.64 -20.80 -32.19
CA LEU A 24 -9.60 -19.66 -32.25
C LEU A 24 -8.85 -18.32 -32.13
N LEU A 25 -7.76 -18.18 -32.89
CA LEU A 25 -7.13 -16.91 -33.20
C LEU A 25 -6.87 -16.88 -34.72
N LEU A 26 -7.28 -15.80 -35.37
CA LEU A 26 -7.06 -15.40 -36.77
C LEU A 26 -7.90 -16.06 -37.87
N THR A 27 -9.10 -15.50 -38.10
CA THR A 27 -9.60 -15.04 -39.41
C THR A 27 -10.64 -13.94 -39.08
N CYS A 28 -10.51 -12.68 -39.46
CA CYS A 28 -10.44 -12.17 -40.83
C CYS A 28 -9.61 -10.87 -40.91
N VAL A 29 -8.61 -10.86 -41.76
CA VAL A 29 -8.13 -9.64 -42.43
C VAL A 29 -8.28 -9.87 -43.94
N ALA A 30 -8.69 -8.81 -44.64
CA ALA A 30 -8.75 -8.61 -46.08
C ALA A 30 -10.11 -8.85 -46.78
N ALA A 31 -10.98 -7.84 -46.66
CA ALA A 31 -11.57 -7.24 -47.85
C ALA A 31 -11.30 -5.73 -47.78
N ALA A 32 -10.16 -5.31 -48.34
CA ALA A 32 -9.85 -3.91 -48.58
C ALA A 32 -10.75 -3.39 -49.70
N GLY A 33 -11.92 -2.87 -49.31
CA GLY A 33 -12.77 -2.04 -50.14
C GLY A 33 -12.33 -0.58 -50.03
N LYS A 34 -12.18 0.08 -51.17
CA LYS A 34 -11.76 1.48 -51.31
C LYS A 34 -12.62 2.43 -50.47
N GLY A 35 -11.95 3.25 -49.66
CA GLY A 35 -12.41 4.56 -49.17
C GLY A 35 -13.80 4.60 -48.54
N ASP A 36 -13.91 4.19 -47.28
CA ASP A 36 -15.08 4.54 -46.46
C ASP A 36 -14.57 5.05 -45.12
N VAL A 37 -14.50 6.39 -44.99
CA VAL A 37 -14.25 7.07 -43.71
C VAL A 37 -15.32 6.54 -42.75
N HIS A 38 -14.92 5.69 -41.80
CA HIS A 38 -15.89 5.04 -40.90
C HIS A 38 -16.76 6.11 -40.24
N SER A 39 -18.07 6.07 -40.51
CA SER A 39 -19.00 6.99 -39.86
C SER A 39 -18.89 6.81 -38.33
N PRO A 40 -18.92 7.90 -37.55
CA PRO A 40 -18.87 7.83 -36.10
C PRO A 40 -19.87 6.83 -35.49
N GLN A 41 -21.06 6.67 -36.11
CA GLN A 41 -22.08 5.72 -35.66
C GLN A 41 -21.66 4.25 -35.85
N ARG A 42 -21.00 3.91 -36.97
CA ARG A 42 -20.54 2.53 -37.21
C ARG A 42 -19.49 2.10 -36.20
N ARG A 43 -18.52 2.99 -35.93
CA ARG A 43 -17.49 2.74 -34.90
C ARG A 43 -18.08 2.59 -33.51
N LEU A 44 -19.09 3.39 -33.18
CA LEU A 44 -19.79 3.30 -31.90
C LEU A 44 -20.51 1.95 -31.72
N ALA A 45 -21.13 1.42 -32.78
CA ALA A 45 -21.74 0.10 -32.77
C ALA A 45 -20.70 -1.03 -32.62
N GLU A 46 -19.58 -0.93 -33.34
CA GLU A 46 -18.47 -1.90 -33.24
C GLU A 46 -17.88 -1.93 -31.82
N ASP A 47 -17.62 -0.76 -31.23
CA ASP A 47 -17.04 -0.67 -29.88
C ASP A 47 -18.05 -1.05 -28.79
N ARG A 48 -19.36 -0.90 -29.03
CA ARG A 48 -20.40 -1.47 -28.15
C ARG A 48 -20.31 -3.00 -28.11
N ALA A 49 -20.12 -3.64 -29.25
CA ALA A 49 -19.94 -5.09 -29.31
C ALA A 49 -18.64 -5.55 -28.62
N VAL A 50 -17.58 -4.72 -28.65
CA VAL A 50 -16.35 -4.97 -27.89
C VAL A 50 -16.60 -4.90 -26.38
N LEU A 51 -17.35 -3.89 -25.90
CA LEU A 51 -17.76 -3.78 -24.50
C LEU A 51 -18.51 -5.04 -24.06
N ASP A 52 -19.52 -5.47 -24.82
CA ASP A 52 -20.33 -6.64 -24.46
C ASP A 52 -19.50 -7.94 -24.45
N ARG A 53 -18.57 -8.09 -25.41
CA ARG A 53 -17.65 -9.24 -25.43
C ARG A 53 -16.69 -9.25 -24.25
N ALA A 54 -16.13 -8.09 -23.89
CA ALA A 54 -15.24 -7.97 -22.75
C ALA A 54 -15.94 -8.31 -21.43
N ARG A 55 -17.20 -7.87 -21.27
CA ARG A 55 -18.03 -8.24 -20.11
C ARG A 55 -18.30 -9.73 -20.04
N ALA A 56 -18.70 -10.34 -21.16
CA ALA A 56 -18.94 -11.79 -21.22
C ALA A 56 -17.67 -12.58 -20.90
N GLY A 57 -16.53 -12.11 -21.40
CA GLY A 57 -15.21 -12.66 -21.09
C GLY A 57 -14.86 -12.60 -19.61
N LEU A 58 -15.03 -11.43 -18.98
CA LEU A 58 -14.78 -11.26 -17.54
C LEU A 58 -15.72 -12.10 -16.67
N ALA A 59 -17.00 -12.20 -17.04
CA ALA A 59 -17.95 -13.07 -16.36
C ALA A 59 -17.53 -14.54 -16.45
N ALA A 60 -17.16 -15.01 -17.65
CA ALA A 60 -16.67 -16.38 -17.85
C ALA A 60 -15.38 -16.66 -17.06
N SER A 61 -14.46 -15.69 -16.98
CA SER A 61 -13.27 -15.81 -16.14
C SER A 61 -13.61 -15.91 -14.66
N LEU A 62 -14.53 -15.08 -14.14
CA LEU A 62 -14.99 -15.19 -12.74
C LEU A 62 -15.66 -16.53 -12.46
N ASP A 63 -16.53 -16.98 -13.36
CA ASP A 63 -17.21 -18.26 -13.22
C ASP A 63 -16.23 -19.43 -13.25
N PHE A 64 -15.13 -19.32 -14.00
CA PHE A 64 -14.03 -20.28 -13.94
C PHE A 64 -13.42 -20.37 -12.53
N PHE A 65 -13.08 -19.23 -11.90
CA PHE A 65 -12.56 -19.21 -10.53
C PHE A 65 -13.56 -19.76 -9.50
N ARG A 66 -14.86 -19.51 -9.69
CA ARG A 66 -15.93 -20.03 -8.82
C ARG A 66 -16.17 -21.54 -8.96
N SER A 67 -16.12 -22.04 -10.19
CA SER A 67 -16.50 -23.42 -10.54
C SER A 67 -15.37 -24.45 -10.39
N HIS A 68 -14.15 -24.03 -10.10
CA HIS A 68 -12.99 -24.92 -9.93
C HIS A 68 -12.42 -24.92 -8.48
N PRO A 69 -13.25 -25.18 -7.45
CA PRO A 69 -12.87 -25.05 -6.03
C PRO A 69 -11.71 -25.96 -5.60
N GLU A 70 -11.47 -27.09 -6.26
CA GLU A 70 -10.37 -28.02 -5.98
C GLU A 70 -8.97 -27.39 -6.15
N GLY A 71 -8.84 -26.33 -6.95
CA GLY A 71 -7.63 -25.52 -7.09
C GLY A 71 -7.73 -24.11 -6.50
N PHE A 72 -8.95 -23.67 -6.16
CA PHE A 72 -9.29 -22.26 -5.91
C PHE A 72 -10.17 -21.99 -4.67
N ASN A 73 -10.66 -23.01 -3.94
CA ASN A 73 -11.52 -22.86 -2.75
C ASN A 73 -10.89 -23.53 -1.51
N SER A 74 -10.98 -22.85 -0.37
CA SER A 74 -10.32 -23.21 0.89
C SER A 74 -10.87 -24.48 1.54
N GLU A 75 -12.14 -24.86 1.29
CA GLU A 75 -12.73 -26.05 1.93
C GLU A 75 -12.15 -27.38 1.40
N ALA A 76 -11.83 -27.46 0.10
CA ALA A 76 -11.12 -28.61 -0.47
C ALA A 76 -9.63 -28.62 -0.11
N ALA A 77 -9.06 -27.45 0.19
CA ALA A 77 -7.66 -27.26 0.60
C ALA A 77 -7.40 -27.63 2.08
N GLY A 78 -8.34 -28.26 2.77
CA GLY A 78 -8.23 -28.76 4.15
C GLY A 78 -7.14 -29.81 4.43
N ARG A 79 -6.15 -29.96 3.54
CA ARG A 79 -5.00 -30.88 3.68
C ARG A 79 -3.64 -30.25 3.38
N GLY A 80 -3.52 -28.91 3.35
CA GLY A 80 -2.23 -28.25 3.20
C GLY A 80 -1.47 -28.60 1.90
N ARG A 81 -2.17 -29.05 0.86
CA ARG A 81 -1.56 -29.45 -0.43
C ARG A 81 -1.61 -28.31 -1.42
N PHE A 82 -0.44 -27.81 -1.79
CA PHE A 82 -0.25 -26.81 -2.85
C PHE A 82 -0.92 -27.27 -4.17
N PRO A 83 -1.59 -26.39 -4.92
CA PRO A 83 -2.24 -26.77 -6.18
C PRO A 83 -1.23 -27.35 -7.18
N ALA A 84 -1.63 -28.44 -7.86
CA ALA A 84 -0.84 -29.05 -8.91
C ALA A 84 -0.48 -28.03 -10.02
N ARG A 85 0.66 -28.20 -10.69
CA ARG A 85 1.14 -27.28 -11.74
C ARG A 85 0.07 -27.00 -12.82
N ALA A 86 -0.72 -28.00 -13.20
CA ALA A 86 -1.81 -27.84 -14.17
C ALA A 86 -2.93 -26.90 -13.68
N ALA A 87 -3.27 -26.96 -12.39
CA ALA A 87 -4.25 -26.06 -11.78
C ALA A 87 -3.71 -24.62 -11.71
N ARG A 88 -2.45 -24.44 -11.31
CA ARG A 88 -1.79 -23.12 -11.34
C ARG A 88 -1.71 -22.53 -12.75
N MET A 89 -1.39 -23.34 -13.75
CA MET A 89 -1.43 -22.87 -15.15
C MET A 89 -2.81 -22.41 -15.58
N SER A 90 -3.86 -23.12 -15.19
CA SER A 90 -5.22 -22.73 -15.52
C SER A 90 -5.61 -21.41 -14.81
N ALA A 91 -5.13 -21.21 -13.58
CA ALA A 91 -5.26 -19.94 -12.85
C ALA A 91 -4.63 -18.78 -13.61
N TRP A 92 -3.38 -18.95 -14.04
CA TRP A 92 -2.62 -17.90 -14.72
C TRP A 92 -3.19 -17.56 -16.09
N VAL A 93 -3.70 -18.55 -16.83
CA VAL A 93 -4.40 -18.32 -18.10
C VAL A 93 -5.70 -17.56 -17.88
N ALA A 94 -6.49 -17.94 -16.88
CA ALA A 94 -7.72 -17.22 -16.53
C ALA A 94 -7.41 -15.79 -16.05
N TRP A 95 -6.34 -15.62 -15.28
CA TRP A 95 -5.87 -14.31 -14.81
C TRP A 95 -5.40 -13.41 -15.96
N SER A 96 -4.58 -13.95 -16.88
CA SER A 96 -4.17 -13.23 -18.09
C SER A 96 -5.39 -12.78 -18.92
N SER A 97 -6.39 -13.65 -19.05
CA SER A 97 -7.65 -13.31 -19.73
C SER A 97 -8.38 -12.15 -19.06
N VAL A 98 -8.43 -12.10 -17.72
CA VAL A 98 -9.00 -10.97 -16.98
C VAL A 98 -8.27 -9.68 -17.30
N LEU A 99 -6.92 -9.70 -17.28
CA LEU A 99 -6.10 -8.52 -17.61
C LEU A 99 -6.36 -8.02 -19.04
N ASP A 100 -6.46 -8.93 -20.01
CA ASP A 100 -6.75 -8.58 -21.40
C ASP A 100 -8.11 -7.89 -21.57
N TYR A 101 -9.16 -8.45 -20.95
CA TYR A 101 -10.49 -7.84 -21.02
C TYR A 101 -10.55 -6.48 -20.30
N LEU A 102 -9.89 -6.34 -19.15
CA LEU A 102 -9.80 -5.05 -18.47
C LEU A 102 -9.06 -4.01 -19.30
N ARG A 103 -7.97 -4.41 -19.99
CA ARG A 103 -7.24 -3.55 -20.92
C ARG A 103 -8.11 -3.11 -22.10
N LEU A 104 -8.95 -4.01 -22.64
CA LEU A 104 -9.91 -3.65 -23.69
C LEU A 104 -10.94 -2.62 -23.19
N LEU A 105 -11.46 -2.79 -21.97
CA LEU A 105 -12.40 -1.83 -21.37
C LEU A 105 -11.74 -0.47 -21.12
N GLU A 106 -10.48 -0.46 -20.69
CA GLU A 106 -9.73 0.79 -20.52
C GLU A 106 -9.49 1.50 -21.85
N GLN A 107 -9.12 0.78 -22.91
CA GLN A 107 -8.99 1.36 -24.24
C GLN A 107 -10.31 1.96 -24.77
N LEU A 108 -11.45 1.31 -24.47
CA LEU A 108 -12.77 1.84 -24.82
C LEU A 108 -13.09 3.11 -24.01
N ARG A 109 -12.82 3.09 -22.70
CA ARG A 109 -12.95 4.25 -21.83
C ARG A 109 -12.12 5.41 -22.37
N ASP A 110 -10.84 5.20 -22.64
CA ASP A 110 -9.93 6.26 -23.07
C ASP A 110 -10.29 6.80 -24.45
N ARG A 111 -10.80 5.96 -25.35
CA ARG A 111 -11.23 6.40 -26.68
C ARG A 111 -12.46 7.30 -26.62
N TRP A 112 -13.46 6.90 -25.85
CA TRP A 112 -14.77 7.58 -25.82
C TRP A 112 -14.88 8.63 -24.72
N MET A 113 -13.96 8.59 -23.75
CA MET A 113 -13.85 9.51 -22.62
C MET A 113 -12.36 9.85 -22.30
N PRO A 114 -11.56 10.35 -23.28
CA PRO A 114 -10.11 10.61 -23.12
C PRO A 114 -9.78 11.72 -22.12
N ARG A 115 -10.74 12.61 -21.84
CA ARG A 115 -10.63 13.67 -20.85
C ARG A 115 -11.95 13.75 -20.10
N PHE A 116 -11.89 13.49 -18.80
CA PHE A 116 -13.00 13.76 -17.93
C PHE A 116 -13.06 15.27 -17.67
N ASP A 117 -13.92 15.97 -18.41
CA ASP A 117 -14.28 17.36 -18.16
C ASP A 117 -15.76 17.43 -17.80
N ALA A 118 -16.03 17.77 -16.53
CA ALA A 118 -17.37 17.98 -16.00
C ALA A 118 -18.17 19.06 -16.75
N ARG A 119 -17.47 19.99 -17.41
CA ARG A 119 -18.03 21.13 -18.11
C ARG A 119 -18.39 20.81 -19.56
N ASP A 120 -17.77 19.78 -20.15
CA ASP A 120 -18.07 19.31 -21.50
C ASP A 120 -19.27 18.34 -21.50
N LEU A 121 -20.43 18.91 -21.17
CA LEU A 121 -21.73 18.24 -21.31
C LEU A 121 -22.21 18.21 -22.77
N THR A 122 -21.45 18.77 -23.70
CA THR A 122 -21.75 18.82 -25.15
C THR A 122 -21.36 17.54 -25.88
N ARG A 123 -20.53 16.68 -25.27
CA ARG A 123 -20.21 15.36 -25.80
C ARG A 123 -21.45 14.49 -26.01
N ASP A 124 -21.47 13.78 -27.13
CA ASP A 124 -22.49 12.81 -27.53
C ASP A 124 -22.83 11.85 -26.37
N SER A 125 -24.13 11.72 -26.08
CA SER A 125 -24.65 10.84 -25.03
C SER A 125 -24.27 9.38 -25.26
N ASP A 126 -24.12 8.96 -26.52
CA ASP A 126 -23.75 7.59 -26.85
C ASP A 126 -22.26 7.33 -26.58
N ALA A 127 -21.40 8.32 -26.88
CA ALA A 127 -19.98 8.28 -26.53
C ALA A 127 -19.78 8.22 -25.02
N PHE A 128 -20.49 9.08 -24.27
CA PHE A 128 -20.47 9.04 -22.81
C PHE A 128 -20.95 7.68 -22.29
N ALA A 129 -22.07 7.16 -22.78
CA ALA A 129 -22.61 5.87 -22.35
C ALA A 129 -21.65 4.70 -22.62
N LEU A 130 -20.86 4.77 -23.69
CA LEU A 130 -19.84 3.76 -24.00
C LEU A 130 -18.62 3.87 -23.07
N GLY A 131 -18.05 5.06 -22.90
CA GLY A 131 -16.89 5.26 -22.04
C GLY A 131 -17.20 5.01 -20.55
N TYR A 132 -18.34 5.53 -20.07
CA TYR A 132 -18.81 5.32 -18.71
C TYR A 132 -19.20 3.85 -18.46
N GLY A 133 -19.85 3.20 -19.43
CA GLY A 133 -20.15 1.77 -19.34
C GLY A 133 -18.90 0.90 -19.29
N ALA A 134 -17.85 1.25 -20.04
CA ALA A 134 -16.58 0.55 -20.00
C ALA A 134 -15.83 0.74 -18.65
N PHE A 135 -15.85 1.96 -18.10
CA PHE A 135 -15.32 2.24 -16.76
C PHE A 135 -16.01 1.40 -15.68
N LEU A 136 -17.35 1.43 -15.63
CA LEU A 136 -18.12 0.70 -14.62
C LEU A 136 -17.94 -0.82 -14.76
N ALA A 137 -17.92 -1.33 -15.98
CA ALA A 137 -17.65 -2.75 -16.23
C ALA A 137 -16.29 -3.12 -15.65
N GLY A 138 -15.22 -2.38 -15.99
CA GLY A 138 -13.88 -2.66 -15.51
C GLY A 138 -13.79 -2.62 -13.98
N TYR A 139 -14.37 -1.57 -13.38
CA TYR A 139 -14.33 -1.40 -11.93
C TYR A 139 -15.12 -2.49 -11.19
N ARG A 140 -16.35 -2.79 -11.63
CA ARG A 140 -17.17 -3.87 -11.06
C ARG A 140 -16.43 -5.20 -11.11
N TYR A 141 -16.03 -5.62 -12.31
CA TYR A 141 -15.44 -6.96 -12.50
C TYR A 141 -14.11 -7.09 -11.79
N ALA A 142 -13.33 -6.01 -11.67
CA ALA A 142 -12.14 -6.02 -10.85
C ALA A 142 -12.46 -6.21 -9.36
N LEU A 143 -13.41 -5.46 -8.79
CA LEU A 143 -13.83 -5.63 -7.39
C LEU A 143 -14.39 -7.03 -7.11
N GLU A 144 -15.17 -7.56 -8.05
CA GLU A 144 -15.72 -8.91 -7.98
C GLU A 144 -14.61 -9.97 -8.01
N PHE A 145 -13.64 -9.82 -8.92
CA PHE A 145 -12.47 -10.69 -9.02
C PHE A 145 -11.61 -10.70 -7.77
N ILE A 146 -11.31 -9.51 -7.23
CA ILE A 146 -10.60 -9.37 -5.96
C ILE A 146 -11.36 -10.11 -4.86
N GLY A 147 -12.67 -9.90 -4.75
CA GLY A 147 -13.49 -10.56 -3.74
C GLY A 147 -13.56 -12.08 -3.89
N GLU A 148 -13.45 -12.64 -5.09
CA GLU A 148 -13.37 -14.09 -5.32
C GLU A 148 -11.98 -14.65 -4.96
N VAL A 149 -10.92 -13.98 -5.39
CA VAL A 149 -9.53 -14.38 -5.13
C VAL A 149 -9.20 -14.35 -3.63
N GLU A 150 -9.67 -13.32 -2.91
CA GLU A 150 -9.48 -13.16 -1.46
C GLU A 150 -10.13 -14.27 -0.61
N ARG A 151 -11.06 -15.05 -1.17
CA ARG A 151 -11.61 -16.23 -0.47
C ARG A 151 -10.59 -17.36 -0.35
N ASN A 152 -9.49 -17.30 -1.10
CA ASN A 152 -8.42 -18.28 -1.08
C ASN A 152 -7.10 -17.66 -0.59
N PRO A 153 -6.62 -18.02 0.61
CA PRO A 153 -5.42 -17.44 1.21
C PRO A 153 -4.11 -17.61 0.41
N TRP A 154 -4.06 -18.52 -0.57
CA TRP A 154 -2.84 -18.79 -1.34
C TRP A 154 -2.86 -18.18 -2.74
N MET A 155 -4.01 -17.64 -3.17
CA MET A 155 -4.21 -17.23 -4.54
C MET A 155 -3.44 -15.95 -4.89
N ASP A 156 -3.32 -15.01 -3.95
CA ASP A 156 -2.47 -13.82 -4.09
C ASP A 156 -1.05 -14.21 -4.50
N GLY A 157 -0.43 -15.13 -3.74
CA GLY A 157 0.93 -15.61 -4.01
C GLY A 157 1.05 -16.48 -5.26
N ILE A 158 -0.04 -17.09 -5.74
CA ILE A 158 -0.05 -17.79 -7.03
C ILE A 158 -0.10 -16.77 -8.17
N LEU A 159 -1.03 -15.82 -8.12
CA LEU A 159 -1.22 -14.83 -9.19
C LEU A 159 -0.08 -13.79 -9.28
N ASP A 160 0.71 -13.64 -8.22
CA ASP A 160 1.91 -12.79 -8.18
C ASP A 160 3.22 -13.51 -8.56
N GLN A 161 3.18 -14.80 -8.89
CA GLN A 161 4.37 -15.50 -9.43
C GLN A 161 4.75 -14.96 -10.81
N ASP A 162 6.05 -14.94 -11.08
CA ASP A 162 6.56 -14.75 -12.44
C ASP A 162 6.24 -15.98 -13.30
N VAL A 163 5.60 -15.77 -14.44
CA VAL A 163 5.23 -16.82 -15.41
C VAL A 163 5.68 -16.39 -16.81
N PRO A 164 6.97 -16.54 -17.13
CA PRO A 164 7.53 -16.11 -18.42
C PRO A 164 6.85 -16.76 -19.63
N GLU A 165 6.34 -17.99 -19.50
CA GLU A 165 5.71 -18.74 -20.59
C GLU A 165 4.47 -18.06 -21.17
N ILE A 166 3.80 -17.20 -20.39
CA ILE A 166 2.66 -16.40 -20.83
C ILE A 166 2.86 -14.90 -20.60
N GLY A 167 4.09 -14.47 -20.32
CA GLY A 167 4.46 -13.07 -20.18
C GLY A 167 3.85 -12.34 -18.97
N LEU A 168 3.54 -13.05 -17.88
CA LEU A 168 3.05 -12.44 -16.64
C LEU A 168 4.21 -12.18 -15.67
N PRO A 169 4.58 -10.91 -15.40
CA PRO A 169 5.63 -10.60 -14.43
C PRO A 169 5.16 -10.83 -12.99
N ALA A 170 6.10 -11.02 -12.07
CA ALA A 170 5.80 -11.05 -10.64
C ALA A 170 5.11 -9.75 -10.14
N GLY A 171 4.31 -9.89 -9.09
CA GLY A 171 3.60 -8.77 -8.43
C GLY A 171 2.44 -8.17 -9.25
N THR A 172 2.03 -8.81 -10.35
CA THR A 172 0.98 -8.29 -11.25
C THR A 172 -0.38 -8.21 -10.58
N TYR A 173 -0.74 -9.19 -9.75
CA TYR A 173 -2.00 -9.19 -9.02
C TYR A 173 -2.00 -8.18 -7.88
N THR A 174 -0.89 -8.04 -7.16
CA THR A 174 -0.71 -7.00 -6.14
C THR A 174 -0.90 -5.59 -6.72
N ARG A 175 -0.24 -5.28 -7.86
CA ARG A 175 -0.44 -4.00 -8.56
C ARG A 175 -1.89 -3.79 -9.01
N PHE A 176 -2.53 -4.84 -9.50
CA PHE A 176 -3.94 -4.81 -9.89
C PHE A 176 -4.87 -4.50 -8.69
N LYS A 177 -4.68 -5.15 -7.53
CA LYS A 177 -5.46 -4.86 -6.32
C LYS A 177 -5.30 -3.39 -5.92
N MET A 178 -4.06 -2.90 -5.86
CA MET A 178 -3.79 -1.49 -5.54
C MET A 178 -4.48 -0.53 -6.51
N HIS A 179 -4.50 -0.87 -7.81
CA HIS A 179 -5.15 -0.06 -8.83
C HIS A 179 -6.67 0.06 -8.66
N TYR A 180 -7.36 -1.01 -8.25
CA TYR A 180 -8.83 -1.00 -8.14
C TYR A 180 -9.35 -0.75 -6.73
N LEU A 181 -8.54 -0.94 -5.68
CA LEU A 181 -8.93 -0.65 -4.29
C LEU A 181 -8.54 0.75 -3.81
N ASN A 182 -7.82 1.54 -4.61
CA ASN A 182 -7.50 2.92 -4.23
C ASN A 182 -8.73 3.85 -4.28
N SER A 183 -8.70 4.92 -3.48
CA SER A 183 -9.79 5.90 -3.45
C SER A 183 -9.85 6.81 -4.67
N LEU A 184 -8.81 6.86 -5.53
CA LEU A 184 -8.88 7.63 -6.77
C LEU A 184 -9.84 6.99 -7.75
N ARG A 185 -9.87 5.66 -7.88
CA ARG A 185 -10.90 4.95 -8.64
C ARG A 185 -12.30 5.16 -8.06
N ALA A 186 -12.42 5.18 -6.74
CA ALA A 186 -13.68 5.52 -6.07
C ALA A 186 -14.10 6.99 -6.34
N THR A 187 -13.16 7.92 -6.31
CA THR A 187 -13.41 9.35 -6.55
C THR A 187 -13.79 9.59 -8.01
N GLU A 188 -13.11 8.93 -8.95
CA GLU A 188 -13.46 8.93 -10.36
C GLU A 188 -14.88 8.39 -10.57
N PHE A 189 -15.23 7.27 -9.93
CA PHE A 189 -16.58 6.74 -9.94
C PHE A 189 -17.59 7.77 -9.45
N ALA A 190 -17.37 8.39 -8.29
CA ALA A 190 -18.25 9.43 -7.75
C ALA A 190 -18.43 10.62 -8.72
N ALA A 191 -17.34 11.07 -9.34
CA ALA A 191 -17.37 12.18 -10.28
C ALA A 191 -18.18 11.81 -11.55
N LEU A 192 -18.00 10.60 -12.06
CA LEU A 192 -18.79 10.07 -13.18
C LEU A 192 -20.28 9.91 -12.82
N GLU A 193 -20.60 9.52 -11.59
CA GLU A 193 -21.99 9.46 -11.09
C GLU A 193 -22.68 10.83 -11.12
N VAL A 194 -21.96 11.91 -10.76
CA VAL A 194 -22.48 13.27 -10.84
C VAL A 194 -22.79 13.65 -12.28
N VAL A 195 -21.87 13.37 -13.21
CA VAL A 195 -22.07 13.64 -14.65
C VAL A 195 -23.23 12.82 -15.20
N ALA A 196 -23.30 11.53 -14.87
CA ALA A 196 -24.40 10.65 -15.23
C ALA A 196 -25.74 11.19 -14.69
N GLY A 197 -25.77 11.70 -13.46
CA GLY A 197 -26.93 12.34 -12.85
C GLY A 197 -27.37 13.62 -13.56
N ILE A 198 -26.43 14.49 -13.96
CA ILE A 198 -26.73 15.70 -14.73
C ILE A 198 -27.28 15.32 -16.12
N ARG A 199 -26.66 14.36 -16.80
CA ARG A 199 -27.12 13.87 -18.12
C ARG A 199 -28.50 13.22 -18.02
N LYS A 200 -28.78 12.49 -16.94
CA LYS A 200 -30.10 11.92 -16.67
C LYS A 200 -31.19 12.99 -16.57
N ARG A 201 -30.93 14.11 -15.89
CA ARG A 201 -31.86 15.26 -15.85
C ARG A 201 -32.08 15.90 -17.23
N LYS A 202 -31.13 15.74 -18.16
CA LYS A 202 -31.21 16.19 -19.56
C LYS A 202 -31.80 15.13 -20.51
N GLY A 203 -32.37 14.04 -20.00
CA GLY A 203 -33.09 13.03 -20.80
C GLY A 203 -32.26 11.80 -21.19
N TRP A 204 -30.99 11.70 -20.83
CA TRP A 204 -30.20 10.49 -21.07
C TRP A 204 -30.64 9.35 -20.11
N SER A 205 -30.82 8.15 -20.65
CA SER A 205 -31.16 6.96 -19.87
C SER A 205 -30.03 5.93 -19.94
N PRO A 206 -29.42 5.54 -18.81
CA PRO A 206 -28.38 4.52 -18.80
C PRO A 206 -28.95 3.14 -19.18
N PRO A 207 -28.21 2.33 -19.97
CA PRO A 207 -28.56 0.93 -20.20
C PRO A 207 -28.69 0.12 -18.90
N GLY A 208 -29.48 -0.95 -18.91
CA GLY A 208 -29.66 -1.82 -17.74
C GLY A 208 -28.36 -2.45 -17.21
N THR A 209 -27.42 -2.76 -18.10
CA THR A 209 -26.08 -3.27 -17.74
C THR A 209 -25.26 -2.25 -16.96
N VAL A 210 -25.31 -0.98 -17.37
CA VAL A 210 -24.67 0.14 -16.67
C VAL A 210 -25.25 0.33 -15.27
N LEU A 211 -26.58 0.24 -15.13
CA LEU A 211 -27.24 0.31 -13.83
C LEU A 211 -26.81 -0.85 -12.91
N SER A 212 -26.75 -2.07 -13.44
CA SER A 212 -26.31 -3.26 -12.69
C SER A 212 -24.90 -3.10 -12.13
N ASP A 213 -23.95 -2.60 -12.94
CA ASP A 213 -22.57 -2.42 -12.49
C ASP A 213 -22.45 -1.32 -11.44
N ARG A 214 -23.13 -0.20 -11.68
CA ARG A 214 -23.20 0.93 -10.75
C ARG A 214 -23.71 0.47 -9.38
N ASP A 215 -24.82 -0.26 -9.36
CA ASP A 215 -25.43 -0.74 -8.12
C ASP A 215 -24.54 -1.76 -7.39
N PHE A 216 -23.77 -2.57 -8.14
CA PHE A 216 -22.77 -3.46 -7.56
C PHE A 216 -21.63 -2.68 -6.89
N ILE A 217 -21.05 -1.69 -7.58
CA ILE A 217 -19.94 -0.88 -7.06
C ILE A 217 -20.40 -0.13 -5.79
N TRP A 218 -21.59 0.46 -5.79
CA TRP A 218 -22.19 1.08 -4.60
C TRP A 218 -22.37 0.10 -3.44
N ARG A 219 -22.78 -1.15 -3.73
CA ARG A 219 -22.94 -2.19 -2.71
C ARG A 219 -21.59 -2.60 -2.10
N MET A 220 -20.57 -2.76 -2.93
CA MET A 220 -19.21 -3.09 -2.49
C MET A 220 -18.56 -1.93 -1.71
N GLY A 221 -18.90 -0.69 -2.04
CA GLY A 221 -18.44 0.49 -1.30
C GLY A 221 -19.04 0.62 0.09
N LYS A 222 -20.24 0.09 0.33
CA LYS A 222 -20.89 0.04 1.65
C LYS A 222 -20.23 -1.04 2.52
N GLY A 223 -19.21 -0.66 3.29
CA GLY A 223 -18.61 -1.49 4.34
C GLY A 223 -17.14 -1.92 4.13
N ARG A 224 -16.53 -1.67 2.96
CA ARG A 224 -15.12 -2.00 2.66
C ARG A 224 -14.17 -0.79 2.60
N GLY A 225 -14.56 0.38 3.13
CA GLY A 225 -13.65 1.53 3.24
C GLY A 225 -13.38 2.32 1.94
N LEU A 226 -14.12 2.06 0.86
CA LEU A 226 -14.14 2.89 -0.34
C LEU A 226 -14.94 4.18 -0.05
N VAL A 227 -14.27 5.20 0.49
CA VAL A 227 -14.91 6.46 0.90
C VAL A 227 -15.27 7.30 -0.34
N LEU A 228 -16.57 7.55 -0.51
CA LEU A 228 -17.16 8.40 -1.55
C LEU A 228 -17.62 9.70 -0.89
N THR A 229 -16.75 10.72 -0.78
CA THR A 229 -17.13 12.04 -0.26
C THR A 229 -17.52 12.99 -1.39
N ALA A 230 -18.69 13.62 -1.27
CA ALA A 230 -19.22 14.56 -2.26
C ALA A 230 -18.30 15.78 -2.50
N GLN A 231 -17.48 16.16 -1.51
CA GLN A 231 -16.51 17.26 -1.63
C GLN A 231 -15.37 16.91 -2.60
N ASN A 232 -14.76 15.72 -2.47
CA ASN A 232 -13.70 15.24 -3.36
C ASN A 232 -14.20 15.09 -4.81
N ALA A 233 -15.45 14.69 -4.99
CA ALA A 233 -16.06 14.62 -6.32
C ALA A 233 -16.20 16.02 -6.97
N VAL A 234 -16.55 17.06 -6.18
CA VAL A 234 -16.70 18.44 -6.68
C VAL A 234 -15.35 19.06 -7.09
N ASP A 235 -14.28 18.79 -6.35
CA ASP A 235 -12.96 19.33 -6.65
C ASP A 235 -12.35 18.68 -7.91
N VAL A 236 -12.58 17.38 -8.12
CA VAL A 236 -12.20 16.67 -9.35
C VAL A 236 -12.97 17.17 -10.58
N LEU A 237 -14.25 17.53 -10.42
CA LEU A 237 -15.05 18.16 -11.48
C LEU A 237 -14.50 19.56 -11.85
N ARG A 238 -13.83 20.27 -10.93
CA ARG A 238 -13.21 21.59 -11.17
C ARG A 238 -11.81 21.49 -11.79
N GLY A 239 -11.02 20.49 -11.39
CA GLY A 239 -9.61 20.34 -11.78
C GLY A 239 -9.34 19.68 -13.14
N GLY A 240 -10.30 18.91 -13.68
CA GLY A 240 -10.07 18.11 -14.89
C GLY A 240 -9.14 16.93 -14.59
N LEU A 241 -9.65 15.71 -14.75
CA LEU A 241 -8.88 14.49 -14.49
C LEU A 241 -7.84 14.34 -15.62
N HIS A 242 -6.58 14.67 -15.35
CA HIS A 242 -5.48 14.31 -16.22
C HIS A 242 -5.36 12.78 -16.22
N SER A 243 -5.65 12.17 -17.37
CA SER A 243 -5.39 10.75 -17.63
C SER A 243 -3.87 10.53 -17.69
N ALA A 244 -3.23 10.47 -16.52
CA ALA A 244 -1.86 10.04 -16.39
C ALA A 244 -1.82 8.51 -16.59
N TRP A 245 -1.38 8.10 -17.77
CA TRP A 245 -0.94 6.74 -18.00
C TRP A 245 0.23 6.47 -17.04
N LEU A 246 0.05 5.54 -16.10
CA LEU A 246 1.12 5.02 -15.27
C LEU A 246 1.72 3.82 -16.02
N PRO A 247 2.90 3.95 -16.65
CA PRO A 247 3.68 2.77 -17.04
C PRO A 247 3.93 1.95 -15.77
N VAL A 248 3.76 0.62 -15.88
CA VAL A 248 3.99 -0.35 -14.81
C VAL A 248 5.50 -0.50 -14.58
N GLN A 249 6.14 0.56 -14.09
CA GLN A 249 7.42 0.55 -13.38
C GLN A 249 7.36 1.70 -12.36
N THR A 250 7.49 1.38 -11.08
CA THR A 250 7.78 2.27 -9.92
C THR A 250 6.86 3.48 -9.63
N GLY A 251 5.95 3.88 -10.52
CA GLY A 251 5.18 5.12 -10.39
C GLY A 251 3.96 5.06 -9.47
N VAL A 252 3.22 3.94 -9.41
CA VAL A 252 1.96 3.86 -8.65
C VAL A 252 2.19 3.93 -7.14
N SER A 253 3.25 3.28 -6.65
CA SER A 253 3.55 3.22 -5.23
C SER A 253 4.18 4.51 -4.69
N ARG A 254 5.03 5.20 -5.47
CA ARG A 254 5.47 6.57 -5.17
C ARG A 254 4.30 7.55 -5.16
N PHE A 255 3.46 7.49 -6.19
CA PHE A 255 2.27 8.33 -6.27
C PHE A 255 1.33 8.16 -5.07
N MET A 256 1.07 6.95 -4.58
CA MET A 256 0.23 6.74 -3.38
C MET A 256 0.92 7.14 -2.06
N GLY A 257 2.27 7.05 -1.99
CA GLY A 257 3.06 7.55 -0.86
C GLY A 257 3.00 9.06 -0.73
N ASP A 258 2.98 9.78 -1.86
CA ASP A 258 3.13 11.24 -1.90
C ASP A 258 1.80 12.00 -2.08
N THR A 259 0.74 11.31 -2.49
CA THR A 259 -0.54 11.97 -2.80
C THR A 259 -1.43 12.09 -1.58
N ARG A 260 -1.65 13.34 -1.17
CA ARG A 260 -2.62 13.74 -0.15
C ARG A 260 -3.92 14.21 -0.82
N VAL A 261 -5.07 13.64 -0.46
CA VAL A 261 -6.37 13.91 -1.13
C VAL A 261 -7.11 15.14 -0.60
N ARG A 262 -6.61 15.78 0.46
CA ARG A 262 -7.16 17.00 1.08
C ARG A 262 -6.04 17.68 1.89
N ARG A 263 -6.04 19.02 1.97
CA ARG A 263 -4.97 19.82 2.62
C ARG A 263 -3.58 19.59 2.00
N GLU A 264 -3.48 19.68 0.68
CA GLU A 264 -2.17 19.68 0.00
C GLU A 264 -1.24 20.72 0.64
N GLY A 265 -0.04 20.27 1.07
CA GLY A 265 1.00 21.13 1.65
C GLY A 265 0.77 21.67 3.08
N THR A 266 -0.26 21.25 3.83
CA THR A 266 -0.54 21.81 5.17
C THR A 266 -0.73 20.76 6.28
N ALA A 267 0.27 20.58 7.15
CA ALA A 267 0.20 19.74 8.35
C ALA A 267 -0.60 20.42 9.50
N LEU A 268 -1.23 19.66 10.41
CA LEU A 268 -1.80 20.25 11.65
C LEU A 268 -0.71 20.63 12.66
N ILE A 269 0.40 19.89 12.68
CA ILE A 269 1.55 20.21 13.51
C ILE A 269 2.25 21.43 12.91
N SER A 270 2.33 22.51 13.68
CA SER A 270 2.96 23.75 13.24
C SER A 270 4.50 23.66 13.28
N ALA A 271 5.18 24.45 12.44
CA ALA A 271 6.64 24.56 12.48
C ALA A 271 7.18 25.01 13.86
N ALA A 272 6.40 25.78 14.62
CA ALA A 272 6.75 26.15 15.99
C ALA A 272 6.72 24.93 16.94
N GLN A 273 5.71 24.07 16.81
CA GLN A 273 5.65 22.81 17.54
C GLN A 273 6.82 21.91 17.15
N VAL A 274 7.13 21.75 15.85
CA VAL A 274 8.30 20.97 15.42
C VAL A 274 9.59 21.46 16.05
N ARG A 275 9.86 22.77 16.03
CA ARG A 275 11.05 23.35 16.69
C ARG A 275 11.09 23.08 18.20
N SER A 276 9.93 23.04 18.85
CA SER A 276 9.85 22.72 20.29
C SER A 276 10.13 21.25 20.61
N LEU A 277 10.07 20.35 19.61
CA LEU A 277 10.41 18.93 19.79
C LEU A 277 11.92 18.74 19.97
N ILE A 278 12.74 19.45 19.19
CA ILE A 278 14.20 19.25 19.11
C ILE A 278 14.88 19.09 20.48
N PRO A 279 14.71 20.03 21.45
CA PRO A 279 15.39 19.91 22.75
C PRO A 279 14.87 18.76 23.64
N ARG A 280 13.73 18.15 23.30
CA ARG A 280 13.11 17.05 24.06
C ARG A 280 13.53 15.68 23.54
N LEU A 281 14.03 15.59 22.31
CA LEU A 281 14.36 14.33 21.63
C LEU A 281 15.78 13.87 21.98
N LEU A 282 15.97 12.55 22.04
CA LEU A 282 17.27 11.91 22.24
C LEU A 282 17.51 10.85 21.18
N PRO A 283 18.77 10.63 20.75
CA PRO A 283 19.11 9.54 19.85
C PRO A 283 18.57 8.19 20.35
N GLY A 284 17.77 7.53 19.51
CA GLY A 284 17.06 6.29 19.83
C GLY A 284 15.59 6.46 20.22
N ASP A 285 15.04 7.68 20.20
CA ASP A 285 13.59 7.86 20.30
C ASP A 285 12.89 7.35 19.02
N ILE A 286 11.70 6.77 19.18
CA ILE A 286 10.87 6.25 18.10
C ILE A 286 9.72 7.24 17.88
N LEU A 287 9.56 7.71 16.66
CA LEU A 287 8.49 8.60 16.25
C LEU A 287 7.37 7.76 15.64
N LEU A 288 6.13 7.96 16.09
CA LEU A 288 4.93 7.44 15.45
C LEU A 288 4.18 8.60 14.83
N GLU A 289 3.81 8.44 13.56
CA GLU A 289 3.22 9.51 12.79
C GLU A 289 1.90 9.11 12.16
N ARG A 290 1.05 10.12 12.03
CA ARG A 290 -0.23 10.08 11.35
C ARG A 290 -0.28 11.31 10.45
N ARG A 291 -0.25 11.09 9.14
CA ARG A 291 -0.59 12.12 8.15
C ARG A 291 -1.99 11.84 7.64
N GLU A 292 -2.97 12.66 7.98
CA GLU A 292 -4.32 12.54 7.47
C GLU A 292 -4.34 12.77 5.94
N TRP A 293 -5.32 12.13 5.30
CA TRP A 293 -5.61 12.28 3.87
C TRP A 293 -4.55 11.76 2.90
N TYR A 294 -3.52 11.04 3.34
CA TYR A 294 -2.61 10.34 2.43
C TYR A 294 -3.21 9.04 1.89
N LEU A 295 -3.06 8.80 0.58
CA LEU A 295 -3.58 7.60 -0.11
C LEU A 295 -2.96 6.30 0.42
N SER A 296 -1.68 6.33 0.81
CA SER A 296 -0.95 5.21 1.41
C SER A 296 -1.61 4.67 2.68
N ASN A 297 -2.28 5.53 3.46
CA ASN A 297 -2.96 5.10 4.67
C ASN A 297 -4.07 4.08 4.39
N LEU A 298 -4.67 4.06 3.19
CA LEU A 298 -5.82 3.19 2.88
C LEU A 298 -5.49 1.69 2.93
N GLY A 299 -4.23 1.30 2.72
CA GLY A 299 -3.76 -0.10 2.80
C GLY A 299 -3.19 -0.52 4.15
N LEU A 300 -2.84 0.43 5.03
CA LEU A 300 -2.18 0.14 6.31
C LEU A 300 -3.20 -0.05 7.45
N PRO A 301 -2.98 -1.02 8.37
CA PRO A 301 -3.86 -1.29 9.49
C PRO A 301 -3.60 -0.35 10.67
N GLY A 302 -4.69 0.11 11.30
CA GLY A 302 -4.64 0.92 12.53
C GLY A 302 -4.67 2.44 12.33
N PHE A 303 -4.59 3.18 13.44
CA PHE A 303 -4.55 4.64 13.45
C PHE A 303 -3.16 5.15 13.07
N TRP A 304 -2.11 4.68 13.75
CA TRP A 304 -0.73 5.06 13.41
C TRP A 304 -0.26 4.33 12.17
N THR A 305 0.22 5.07 11.17
CA THR A 305 0.53 4.53 9.84
C THR A 305 2.00 4.61 9.47
N HIS A 306 2.80 5.38 10.20
CA HIS A 306 4.24 5.49 9.95
C HIS A 306 5.04 5.47 11.25
N ALA A 307 6.27 4.97 11.17
CA ALA A 307 7.22 4.96 12.27
C ALA A 307 8.62 5.33 11.77
N ALA A 308 9.34 6.13 12.55
CA ALA A 308 10.67 6.59 12.22
C ALA A 308 11.59 6.55 13.45
N LEU A 309 12.91 6.57 13.23
CA LEU A 309 13.91 6.54 14.28
C LEU A 309 14.62 7.89 14.37
N TYR A 310 14.56 8.55 15.52
CA TYR A 310 15.39 9.74 15.78
C TYR A 310 16.83 9.31 15.99
N VAL A 311 17.70 9.65 15.04
CA VAL A 311 19.13 9.36 15.11
C VAL A 311 19.93 10.55 15.65
N GLY A 312 19.37 11.76 15.58
CA GLY A 312 20.02 13.00 15.96
C GLY A 312 21.13 13.42 15.01
N THR A 313 21.69 14.60 15.24
CA THR A 313 22.89 15.16 14.60
C THR A 313 24.17 14.51 15.16
N PRO A 314 25.32 14.62 14.46
CA PRO A 314 26.61 14.19 14.99
C PRO A 314 26.92 14.75 16.38
N GLU A 315 26.57 16.01 16.63
CA GLU A 315 26.78 16.68 17.91
C GLU A 315 25.92 16.06 19.02
N GLU A 316 24.64 15.80 18.75
CA GLU A 316 23.73 15.15 19.69
C GLU A 316 24.16 13.72 19.98
N ARG A 317 24.56 12.96 18.96
CA ARG A 317 25.05 11.59 19.11
C ARG A 317 26.34 11.55 19.93
N ARG A 318 27.30 12.41 19.64
CA ARG A 318 28.56 12.49 20.41
C ARG A 318 28.32 12.87 21.86
N ALA A 319 27.42 13.83 22.12
CA ALA A 319 27.07 14.22 23.47
C ALA A 319 26.36 13.08 24.23
N PHE A 320 25.37 12.45 23.59
CA PHE A 320 24.55 11.42 24.22
C PHE A 320 25.30 10.09 24.42
N PHE A 321 26.11 9.67 23.44
CA PHE A 321 26.91 8.44 23.46
C PHE A 321 28.31 8.65 24.01
N SER A 322 28.39 9.35 25.14
CA SER A 322 29.62 9.57 25.89
C SER A 322 29.67 8.75 27.19
N GLY A 323 30.88 8.54 27.73
CA GLY A 323 31.11 7.95 29.06
C GLY A 323 32.01 6.70 29.04
N PRO A 324 32.61 6.31 30.18
CA PRO A 324 33.66 5.28 30.22
C PRO A 324 33.21 3.89 29.75
N GLU A 325 32.03 3.44 30.19
CA GLU A 325 31.49 2.13 29.81
C GLU A 325 31.19 2.04 28.32
N LEU A 326 30.66 3.12 27.74
CA LEU A 326 30.32 3.19 26.33
C LEU A 326 31.56 3.33 25.44
N GLN A 327 32.55 4.11 25.86
CA GLN A 327 33.85 4.20 25.17
C GLN A 327 34.49 2.84 25.01
N SER A 328 34.56 2.05 26.09
CA SER A 328 35.11 0.68 26.01
C SER A 328 34.31 -0.22 25.06
N TRP A 329 32.98 -0.04 24.98
CA TRP A 329 32.15 -0.77 24.01
C TRP A 329 32.40 -0.32 22.57
N LEU A 330 32.56 0.97 22.33
CA LEU A 330 32.83 1.57 21.01
C LEU A 330 34.20 1.17 20.48
N GLU A 331 35.24 1.20 21.33
CA GLU A 331 36.60 0.77 20.97
C GLU A 331 36.63 -0.69 20.53
N ARG A 332 35.95 -1.59 21.26
CA ARG A 332 35.84 -3.00 20.88
C ARG A 332 35.15 -3.22 19.53
N ARG A 333 34.33 -2.27 19.08
CA ARG A 333 33.68 -2.28 17.77
C ARG A 333 34.47 -1.58 16.67
N GLY A 334 35.62 -1.00 17.00
CA GLY A 334 36.53 -0.35 16.04
C GLY A 334 36.37 1.17 15.93
N GLY A 335 35.65 1.82 16.85
CA GLY A 335 35.62 3.28 16.96
C GLY A 335 36.88 3.79 17.65
N ALA A 336 37.71 4.55 16.94
CA ALA A 336 38.95 5.11 17.48
C ALA A 336 38.66 6.07 18.65
N GLY A 337 39.38 5.88 19.75
CA GLY A 337 39.20 6.69 20.97
C GLY A 337 37.81 6.58 21.60
N GLY A 338 37.02 5.56 21.23
CA GLY A 338 35.65 5.40 21.71
C GLY A 338 34.69 6.48 21.22
N ASP A 339 34.91 7.08 20.03
CA ASP A 339 33.96 7.99 19.39
C ASP A 339 32.95 7.21 18.53
N PHE A 340 31.66 7.51 18.71
CA PHE A 340 30.59 6.87 17.94
C PHE A 340 30.59 7.35 16.48
N GLU A 341 30.93 8.61 16.24
CA GLU A 341 30.96 9.15 14.88
C GLU A 341 32.08 8.52 14.04
N ASP A 342 33.26 8.30 14.63
CA ASP A 342 34.35 7.58 13.96
C ASP A 342 33.93 6.14 13.62
N LEU A 343 33.21 5.45 14.53
CA LEU A 343 32.68 4.12 14.26
C LEU A 343 31.71 4.13 13.05
N LEU A 344 30.76 5.07 13.02
CA LEU A 344 29.79 5.18 11.93
C LEU A 344 30.49 5.53 10.61
N GLN A 345 31.40 6.50 10.61
CA GLN A 345 32.14 6.92 9.43
C GLN A 345 32.98 5.79 8.83
N ARG A 346 33.66 5.00 9.67
CA ARG A 346 34.47 3.87 9.20
C ARG A 346 33.61 2.73 8.68
N ARG A 347 32.49 2.45 9.36
CA ARG A 347 31.73 1.23 9.10
C ARG A 347 30.63 1.40 8.07
N TYR A 348 30.09 2.60 7.97
CA TYR A 348 29.02 2.98 7.06
C TYR A 348 29.32 4.34 6.41
N PRO A 349 30.43 4.49 5.65
CA PRO A 349 30.88 5.79 5.13
C PRO A 349 29.84 6.50 4.28
N GLU A 350 29.11 5.77 3.41
CA GLU A 350 28.04 6.34 2.57
C GLU A 350 26.86 6.83 3.41
N ALA A 351 26.37 5.99 4.34
CA ALA A 351 25.28 6.37 5.24
C ALA A 351 25.68 7.55 6.14
N TYR A 352 26.94 7.59 6.60
CA TYR A 352 27.45 8.70 7.39
C TYR A 352 27.44 10.00 6.58
N VAL A 353 27.91 9.99 5.33
CA VAL A 353 27.83 11.17 4.44
C VAL A 353 26.39 11.62 4.25
N HIS A 354 25.46 10.71 3.90
CA HIS A 354 24.04 11.06 3.75
C HIS A 354 23.42 11.61 5.03
N SER A 355 23.88 11.17 6.21
CA SER A 355 23.41 11.71 7.50
C SER A 355 23.85 13.15 7.77
N LEU A 356 24.79 13.69 6.98
CA LEU A 356 25.28 15.08 7.06
C LEU A 356 24.71 15.99 5.97
N GLU A 357 24.13 15.42 4.91
CA GLU A 357 23.66 16.17 3.75
C GLU A 357 22.42 17.00 4.12
N ALA A 358 22.59 18.32 4.17
CA ALA A 358 21.50 19.24 4.47
C ALA A 358 20.38 19.11 3.44
N GLN A 359 19.14 19.10 3.92
CA GLN A 359 17.94 19.04 3.12
C GLN A 359 17.29 20.41 2.99
N ALA A 360 16.32 20.56 2.09
CA ALA A 360 15.61 21.82 1.89
C ALA A 360 14.90 22.27 3.19
N GLU A 361 14.44 21.31 3.99
CA GLU A 361 13.65 21.51 5.21
C GLU A 361 14.51 21.66 6.47
N GLY A 362 15.77 21.21 6.46
CA GLY A 362 16.64 21.27 7.63
C GLY A 362 17.81 20.30 7.62
N VAL A 363 18.43 20.15 8.79
CA VAL A 363 19.52 19.17 9.00
C VAL A 363 18.94 17.78 9.26
N PRO A 364 19.51 16.70 8.70
CA PRO A 364 19.02 15.36 8.96
C PRO A 364 19.14 14.98 10.44
N ARG A 365 18.06 14.43 10.99
CA ARG A 365 17.95 14.00 12.39
C ARG A 365 17.20 12.68 12.55
N VAL A 366 16.51 12.26 11.49
CA VAL A 366 15.64 11.08 11.48
C VAL A 366 16.17 10.11 10.43
N LEU A 367 16.06 8.81 10.71
CA LEU A 367 16.21 7.75 9.73
C LEU A 367 14.86 7.04 9.60
N GLU A 368 14.34 6.98 8.38
CA GLU A 368 13.04 6.40 8.09
C GLU A 368 13.05 5.63 6.77
N ALA A 369 12.13 4.67 6.63
CA ALA A 369 11.88 3.99 5.36
C ALA A 369 10.61 4.58 4.73
N ILE A 370 10.77 5.32 3.64
CA ILE A 370 9.72 5.99 2.86
C ILE A 370 9.85 5.61 1.38
N GLY A 371 9.02 6.13 0.47
CA GLY A 371 8.98 5.67 -0.93
C GLY A 371 10.32 5.73 -1.69
N GLU A 372 11.24 6.57 -1.24
CA GLU A 372 12.62 6.74 -1.72
C GLU A 372 13.56 5.62 -1.24
N GLY A 373 13.19 4.90 -0.18
CA GLY A 373 14.01 3.90 0.52
C GLY A 373 14.24 4.27 1.98
N VAL A 374 15.23 3.61 2.58
CA VAL A 374 15.73 3.95 3.91
C VAL A 374 16.66 5.15 3.80
N THR A 375 16.18 6.32 4.21
CA THR A 375 16.87 7.59 4.00
C THR A 375 16.89 8.43 5.26
N PHE A 376 17.90 9.29 5.36
CA PHE A 376 17.96 10.31 6.40
C PHE A 376 17.05 11.47 6.02
N THR A 377 16.34 12.03 6.99
CA THR A 377 15.42 13.16 6.79
C THR A 377 15.55 14.19 7.91
N ALA A 378 15.23 15.45 7.57
CA ALA A 378 15.06 16.51 8.55
C ALA A 378 13.84 16.22 9.45
N LEU A 379 13.92 16.63 10.72
CA LEU A 379 12.77 16.48 11.64
C LEU A 379 11.54 17.23 11.12
N GLU A 380 11.76 18.36 10.45
CA GLU A 380 10.75 19.18 9.78
C GLU A 380 10.01 18.42 8.68
N HIS A 381 10.71 17.55 7.94
CA HIS A 381 10.10 16.69 6.94
C HIS A 381 9.22 15.63 7.60
N THR A 382 9.79 14.89 8.55
CA THR A 382 9.11 13.80 9.26
C THR A 382 7.89 14.32 10.03
N ALA A 383 8.08 15.34 10.88
CA ALA A 383 7.06 15.91 11.75
C ALA A 383 6.06 16.84 11.03
N ALA A 384 6.15 17.02 9.71
CA ALA A 384 5.09 17.60 8.89
C ALA A 384 3.88 16.64 8.79
N ALA A 385 3.32 16.32 9.94
CA ALA A 385 2.24 15.36 10.13
C ALA A 385 1.05 15.99 10.87
N ASP A 386 -0.04 15.26 10.95
CA ASP A 386 -1.25 15.72 11.62
C ASP A 386 -1.30 15.24 13.07
N SER A 387 -0.72 14.09 13.39
CA SER A 387 -0.43 13.68 14.77
C SER A 387 0.94 13.03 14.87
N LEU A 388 1.60 13.20 16.01
CA LEU A 388 2.94 12.69 16.29
C LEU A 388 3.02 12.23 17.74
N ALA A 389 3.51 11.02 17.97
CA ALA A 389 3.89 10.56 19.31
C ALA A 389 5.37 10.19 19.33
N VAL A 390 6.03 10.44 20.46
CA VAL A 390 7.44 10.12 20.65
C VAL A 390 7.58 9.14 21.80
N LEU A 391 8.03 7.92 21.47
CA LEU A 391 8.30 6.85 22.42
C LEU A 391 9.80 6.74 22.65
N ARG A 392 10.24 6.89 23.89
CA ARG A 392 11.63 6.71 24.28
C ARG A 392 11.83 5.32 24.87
N PRO A 393 12.59 4.42 24.22
CA PRO A 393 12.91 3.12 24.81
C PRO A 393 13.63 3.27 26.15
N ARG A 394 13.20 2.52 27.17
CA ARG A 394 13.87 2.38 28.47
C ARG A 394 15.02 1.37 28.38
N LEU A 395 15.96 1.69 27.49
CA LEU A 395 17.18 0.92 27.25
C LEU A 395 18.40 1.75 27.64
N SER A 396 19.50 1.08 27.96
CA SER A 396 20.77 1.76 28.26
C SER A 396 21.27 2.56 27.05
N ARG A 397 22.14 3.56 27.30
CA ARG A 397 22.78 4.32 26.22
C ARG A 397 23.55 3.41 25.25
N GLN A 398 24.15 2.32 25.75
CA GLN A 398 24.82 1.31 24.93
C GLN A 398 23.85 0.57 24.00
N GLU A 399 22.69 0.15 24.52
CA GLU A 399 21.67 -0.53 23.69
C GLU A 399 21.10 0.42 22.63
N LYS A 400 20.89 1.70 22.95
CA LYS A 400 20.49 2.73 21.97
C LYS A 400 21.58 2.97 20.92
N ALA A 401 22.85 3.05 21.31
CA ALA A 401 23.97 3.15 20.38
C ALA A 401 24.05 1.93 19.45
N ALA A 402 23.83 0.73 19.98
CA ALA A 402 23.77 -0.50 19.20
C ALA A 402 22.60 -0.50 18.20
N ALA A 403 21.44 0.02 18.59
CA ALA A 403 20.29 0.15 17.71
C ALA A 403 20.56 1.14 16.57
N LEU A 404 21.15 2.30 16.86
CA LEU A 404 21.52 3.28 15.83
C LEU A 404 22.60 2.75 14.89
N TYR A 405 23.63 2.09 15.43
CA TYR A 405 24.64 1.40 14.62
C TYR A 405 24.00 0.39 13.65
N GLN A 406 23.04 -0.39 14.13
CA GLN A 406 22.30 -1.34 13.30
C GLN A 406 21.41 -0.62 12.28
N ALA A 407 20.77 0.49 12.65
CA ALA A 407 19.91 1.25 11.74
C ALA A 407 20.71 1.84 10.56
N PHE A 408 21.93 2.35 10.80
CA PHE A 408 22.83 2.83 9.73
C PHE A 408 23.19 1.74 8.72
N HIS A 409 23.24 0.46 9.12
CA HIS A 409 23.46 -0.67 8.20
C HIS A 409 22.35 -0.82 7.14
N TYR A 410 21.14 -0.35 7.46
CA TYR A 410 19.98 -0.45 6.58
C TYR A 410 19.79 0.78 5.68
N SER A 411 20.53 1.87 5.92
CA SER A 411 20.51 3.07 5.08
C SER A 411 20.77 2.73 3.62
N GLY A 412 20.03 3.39 2.72
CA GLY A 412 20.14 3.23 1.26
C GLY A 412 19.41 2.01 0.69
N ARG A 413 18.81 1.15 1.53
CA ARG A 413 18.00 0.04 1.02
C ARG A 413 16.69 0.54 0.40
N PRO A 414 16.21 -0.09 -0.69
CA PRO A 414 14.93 0.25 -1.28
C PRO A 414 13.76 0.09 -0.29
N TYR A 415 12.67 0.80 -0.55
CA TYR A 415 11.43 0.62 0.18
C TYR A 415 10.75 -0.68 -0.24
N ASP A 416 10.26 -1.44 0.73
CA ASP A 416 9.54 -2.68 0.46
C ASP A 416 8.07 -2.40 0.15
N PHE A 417 7.78 -2.20 -1.13
CA PHE A 417 6.40 -2.02 -1.62
C PHE A 417 5.58 -3.32 -1.61
N ASP A 418 6.23 -4.48 -1.46
CA ASP A 418 5.60 -5.80 -1.44
C ASP A 418 5.31 -6.31 -0.02
N PHE A 419 5.75 -5.56 1.02
CA PHE A 419 5.60 -5.89 2.44
C PHE A 419 6.03 -7.34 2.73
N ASP A 420 7.19 -7.76 2.21
CA ASP A 420 7.82 -9.06 2.41
C ASP A 420 8.92 -9.02 3.49
N PHE A 421 8.47 -9.11 4.74
CA PHE A 421 9.28 -9.12 5.98
C PHE A 421 10.18 -10.36 6.15
N ARG A 422 10.29 -11.23 5.13
CA ARG A 422 11.15 -12.42 5.14
C ARG A 422 12.54 -12.14 4.59
N THR A 423 12.74 -11.00 3.93
CA THR A 423 14.03 -10.62 3.34
C THR A 423 14.42 -9.22 3.77
N ASP A 424 15.70 -9.03 4.10
CA ASP A 424 16.20 -7.70 4.48
C ASP A 424 16.55 -6.83 3.26
N SER A 425 16.27 -7.25 2.02
CA SER A 425 16.70 -6.54 0.80
C SER A 425 15.96 -5.22 0.53
N ALA A 426 14.79 -5.06 1.13
CA ALA A 426 14.00 -3.83 1.15
C ALA A 426 13.32 -3.75 2.52
N LEU A 427 12.96 -2.55 2.99
CA LEU A 427 12.34 -2.38 4.32
C LEU A 427 11.11 -1.49 4.27
N VAL A 428 10.18 -1.75 5.20
CA VAL A 428 9.11 -0.81 5.55
C VAL A 428 9.44 -0.03 6.83
N CYS A 429 8.71 1.06 7.07
CA CYS A 429 8.99 2.00 8.16
C CYS A 429 9.09 1.37 9.56
N SER A 430 8.12 0.55 9.93
CA SER A 430 8.12 -0.17 11.22
C SER A 430 9.10 -1.34 11.27
N GLU A 431 9.49 -1.90 10.12
CA GLU A 431 10.50 -2.95 10.05
C GLU A 431 11.89 -2.40 10.34
N LEU A 432 12.22 -1.20 9.85
CA LEU A 432 13.46 -0.50 10.21
C LEU A 432 13.59 -0.38 11.74
N VAL A 433 12.53 0.06 12.41
CA VAL A 433 12.50 0.17 13.88
C VAL A 433 12.65 -1.21 14.54
N TYR A 434 11.94 -2.22 14.03
CA TYR A 434 12.06 -3.59 14.51
C TYR A 434 13.49 -4.12 14.42
N LYS A 435 14.11 -4.03 13.24
CA LYS A 435 15.47 -4.53 12.98
C LYS A 435 16.53 -3.76 13.77
N ALA A 436 16.36 -2.46 13.96
CA ALA A 436 17.24 -1.64 14.79
C ALA A 436 17.26 -2.15 16.24
N TYR A 437 16.08 -2.42 16.80
CA TYR A 437 15.91 -2.88 18.19
C TYR A 437 15.78 -4.40 18.36
N GLU A 438 16.05 -5.19 17.31
CA GLU A 438 15.85 -6.63 17.35
C GLU A 438 16.74 -7.28 18.44
N PRO A 439 16.16 -8.05 19.38
CA PRO A 439 16.93 -8.74 20.40
C PRO A 439 17.83 -9.80 19.74
N GLY A 440 19.06 -9.97 20.24
CA GLY A 440 19.96 -10.98 19.67
C GLY A 440 21.39 -10.90 20.18
N GLY A 441 22.02 -12.07 20.32
CA GLY A 441 23.35 -12.19 20.91
C GLY A 441 23.36 -11.68 22.36
N SER A 442 24.13 -10.63 22.62
CA SER A 442 24.18 -9.94 23.91
C SER A 442 23.26 -8.70 24.02
N ARG A 443 22.49 -8.37 22.98
CA ARG A 443 21.58 -7.22 22.99
C ARG A 443 20.26 -7.57 23.66
N GLN A 444 19.82 -6.70 24.58
CA GLN A 444 18.50 -6.79 25.19
C GLN A 444 17.41 -6.48 24.17
N GLY A 445 17.60 -5.43 23.36
CA GLY A 445 16.64 -4.99 22.35
C GLY A 445 15.25 -4.66 22.92
N LEU A 446 14.25 -4.63 22.04
CA LEU A 446 12.84 -4.48 22.40
C LEU A 446 12.07 -5.75 22.02
N PRO A 447 11.18 -6.28 22.89
CA PRO A 447 10.33 -7.42 22.58
C PRO A 447 9.13 -6.98 21.73
N LEU A 448 9.42 -6.50 20.52
CA LEU A 448 8.39 -6.01 19.61
C LEU A 448 7.59 -7.18 19.03
N GLU A 449 6.30 -7.21 19.34
CA GLU A 449 5.40 -8.25 18.86
C GLU A 449 5.13 -8.10 17.36
N THR A 450 5.27 -9.21 16.63
CA THR A 450 4.81 -9.32 15.25
C THR A 450 3.35 -9.77 15.21
N GLU A 451 2.56 -9.15 14.35
CA GLU A 451 1.20 -9.56 14.02
C GLU A 451 1.16 -10.25 12.66
N THR A 452 0.19 -11.12 12.42
CA THR A 452 0.01 -11.74 11.11
C THR A 452 -0.93 -10.90 10.25
N ILE A 453 -0.40 -10.26 9.20
CA ILE A 453 -1.19 -9.53 8.20
C ILE A 453 -0.99 -10.23 6.86
N LEU A 454 -2.10 -10.66 6.25
CA LEU A 454 -2.09 -11.46 5.00
C LEU A 454 -1.16 -12.69 5.09
N GLY A 455 -1.12 -13.36 6.25
CA GLY A 455 -0.30 -14.56 6.47
C GLY A 455 1.19 -14.27 6.73
N ARG A 456 1.61 -13.01 6.81
CA ARG A 456 3.00 -12.61 7.04
C ARG A 456 3.18 -11.97 8.43
N PRO A 457 4.25 -12.29 9.16
CA PRO A 457 4.57 -11.61 10.41
C PRO A 457 5.06 -10.20 10.12
N VAL A 458 4.43 -9.20 10.72
CA VAL A 458 4.74 -7.79 10.51
C VAL A 458 4.73 -7.06 11.85
N VAL A 459 5.62 -6.09 12.02
CA VAL A 459 5.47 -5.07 13.07
C VAL A 459 4.76 -3.88 12.44
N THR A 460 3.76 -3.33 13.12
CA THR A 460 3.02 -2.16 12.64
C THR A 460 3.25 -0.95 13.54
N PRO A 461 3.22 0.29 13.03
CA PRO A 461 3.28 1.49 13.87
C PRO A 461 2.14 1.52 14.91
N ASN A 462 0.94 1.08 14.53
CA ASN A 462 -0.19 0.95 15.45
C ASN A 462 0.04 -0.12 16.53
N GLY A 463 0.75 -1.20 16.19
CA GLY A 463 1.20 -2.23 17.11
C GLY A 463 2.18 -1.69 18.16
N LEU A 464 3.07 -0.76 17.80
CA LEU A 464 3.95 -0.07 18.75
C LEU A 464 3.16 0.78 19.77
N ALA A 465 2.17 1.54 19.31
CA ALA A 465 1.28 2.29 20.21
C ALA A 465 0.45 1.36 21.12
N ARG A 466 -0.02 0.21 20.59
CA ARG A 466 -0.71 -0.81 21.39
C ARG A 466 0.21 -1.50 22.40
N LEU A 467 1.47 -1.72 22.04
CA LEU A 467 2.48 -2.25 22.95
C LEU A 467 2.73 -1.29 24.11
N TYR A 468 2.85 0.02 23.83
CA TYR A 468 2.93 1.04 24.88
C TYR A 468 1.73 0.95 25.84
N ASP A 469 0.49 0.95 25.34
CA ASP A 469 -0.73 0.90 26.17
C ASP A 469 -0.77 -0.30 27.12
N ARG A 470 -0.41 -1.50 26.62
CA ARG A 470 -0.39 -2.73 27.42
C ARG A 470 0.71 -2.76 28.47
N ASN A 471 1.80 -2.03 28.25
CA ASN A 471 3.01 -2.16 29.05
C ASN A 471 3.27 -0.95 29.99
N ALA A 472 2.62 0.19 29.76
CA ALA A 472 2.82 1.43 30.51
C ALA A 472 2.67 1.29 32.04
N ASP A 473 1.73 0.44 32.51
CA ASP A 473 1.46 0.25 33.94
C ASP A 473 2.14 -0.98 34.55
N THR A 474 3.06 -1.63 33.81
CA THR A 474 3.78 -2.81 34.32
C THR A 474 4.93 -2.39 35.24
N ALA A 475 5.46 -3.33 36.03
CA ALA A 475 6.62 -3.07 36.89
C ALA A 475 7.91 -2.69 36.12
N ALA A 476 7.97 -3.04 34.84
CA ALA A 476 9.10 -2.76 33.95
C ALA A 476 8.57 -2.25 32.60
N PRO A 477 8.14 -0.99 32.52
CA PRO A 477 7.69 -0.42 31.26
C PRO A 477 8.88 -0.32 30.28
N LEU A 478 8.58 -0.50 29.00
CA LEU A 478 9.53 -0.56 27.88
C LEU A 478 9.80 0.84 27.32
N PHE A 479 8.87 1.78 27.52
CA PHE A 479 8.92 3.10 26.90
C PHE A 479 8.48 4.19 27.87
N ASP A 480 9.10 5.36 27.74
CA ASP A 480 8.54 6.64 28.20
C ASP A 480 7.83 7.33 27.04
N LEU A 481 6.66 7.93 27.29
CA LEU A 481 6.04 8.83 26.33
C LEU A 481 6.63 10.23 26.55
N VAL A 482 7.46 10.70 25.59
CA VAL A 482 8.10 12.01 25.68
C VAL A 482 7.08 13.12 25.40
N LEU A 483 6.20 12.90 24.41
CA LEU A 483 5.07 13.75 24.06
C LEU A 483 4.11 13.04 23.11
N PHE A 484 2.89 13.56 23.05
CA PHE A 484 1.91 13.22 22.04
C PHE A 484 1.25 14.51 21.53
N LEU A 485 1.54 14.88 20.28
CA LEU A 485 0.79 15.90 19.55
C LEU A 485 -0.39 15.25 18.87
N ASP A 486 -1.58 15.57 19.36
CA ASP A 486 -2.85 15.06 18.89
C ASP A 486 -3.48 16.06 17.92
N GLY A 487 -3.64 15.63 16.67
CA GLY A 487 -4.20 16.46 15.61
C GLY A 487 -5.69 16.61 15.76
N TYR A 488 -6.20 17.83 15.75
CA TYR A 488 -7.63 18.13 15.73
C TYR A 488 -8.05 18.75 14.38
N GLU A 489 -8.60 17.91 13.49
CA GLU A 489 -8.90 18.30 12.11
C GLU A 489 -9.96 19.40 12.04
N ARG A 490 -11.02 19.34 12.87
CA ARG A 490 -12.08 20.37 12.87
C ARG A 490 -11.59 21.75 13.34
N GLY A 491 -10.55 21.78 14.17
CA GLY A 491 -9.94 23.02 14.64
C GLY A 491 -8.65 23.37 13.92
N GLU A 492 -8.29 22.64 12.87
CA GLU A 492 -7.12 22.88 12.01
C GLU A 492 -5.80 23.08 12.77
N ARG A 493 -5.63 22.36 13.89
CA ARG A 493 -4.47 22.47 14.77
C ARG A 493 -4.11 21.13 15.43
N ALA A 494 -2.87 20.96 15.86
CA ALA A 494 -2.48 19.89 16.77
C ALA A 494 -2.22 20.45 18.18
N GLU A 495 -2.49 19.67 19.22
CA GLU A 495 -2.23 20.04 20.62
C GLU A 495 -1.44 18.96 21.35
N GLU A 496 -0.61 19.35 22.30
CA GLU A 496 0.01 18.37 23.19
C GLU A 496 -1.05 17.79 24.13
N SER A 497 -1.19 16.47 24.08
CA SER A 497 -2.25 15.69 24.72
C SER A 497 -1.69 14.75 25.79
N THR A 498 -2.56 14.07 26.52
CA THR A 498 -2.18 13.28 27.70
C THR A 498 -1.69 11.87 27.35
N PRO A 499 -0.93 11.20 28.24
CA PRO A 499 -0.62 9.78 28.09
C PRO A 499 -1.88 8.90 27.98
N ALA A 500 -2.96 9.26 28.68
CA ALA A 500 -4.24 8.54 28.57
C ALA A 500 -4.84 8.65 27.17
N ALA A 501 -4.80 9.84 26.56
CA ALA A 501 -5.23 10.05 25.18
C ALA A 501 -4.38 9.25 24.18
N PHE A 502 -3.06 9.21 24.38
CA PHE A 502 -2.17 8.39 23.55
C PHE A 502 -2.49 6.89 23.68
N ARG A 503 -2.73 6.39 24.90
CA ARG A 503 -3.13 4.99 25.15
C ARG A 503 -4.44 4.61 24.47
N ALA A 504 -5.38 5.54 24.33
CA ALA A 504 -6.61 5.34 23.56
C ALA A 504 -6.40 5.45 22.03
N SER A 505 -5.35 6.14 21.57
CA SER A 505 -5.14 6.51 20.17
C SER A 505 -5.10 5.32 19.20
N TRP A 506 -4.47 4.20 19.57
CA TRP A 506 -4.31 3.05 18.68
C TRP A 506 -5.63 2.34 18.34
N ARG A 507 -6.67 2.58 19.15
CA ARG A 507 -8.05 2.07 18.95
C ARG A 507 -8.90 3.01 18.09
N ARG A 508 -8.40 4.21 17.79
CA ARG A 508 -9.15 5.18 17.00
C ARG A 508 -9.44 4.58 15.62
N PRO A 509 -10.67 4.75 15.11
CA PRO A 509 -10.98 4.28 13.79
C PRO A 509 -10.12 5.02 12.77
N LYS A 510 -9.87 4.38 11.64
CA LYS A 510 -9.08 4.96 10.54
C LYS A 510 -9.60 6.32 10.05
N TRP A 511 -10.89 6.61 10.22
CA TRP A 511 -11.50 7.90 9.91
C TRP A 511 -11.87 8.66 11.18
N HIS A 512 -10.97 8.65 12.17
CA HIS A 512 -11.14 9.34 13.46
C HIS A 512 -11.55 10.80 13.29
N VAL A 513 -11.04 11.48 12.26
CA VAL A 513 -11.39 12.87 11.89
C VAL A 513 -12.91 13.12 11.76
N LEU A 514 -13.72 12.10 11.43
CA LEU A 514 -15.17 12.24 11.31
C LEU A 514 -15.89 12.21 12.67
N VAL A 515 -15.31 11.53 13.65
CA VAL A 515 -15.86 11.29 14.99
C VAL A 515 -15.04 11.96 16.08
N GLN A 516 -14.16 12.90 15.70
CA GLN A 516 -13.16 13.46 16.59
C GLN A 516 -13.76 14.48 17.57
N GLU A 517 -13.40 14.31 18.83
CA GLU A 517 -13.59 15.29 19.90
C GLU A 517 -12.33 16.14 20.06
N PRO A 518 -12.42 17.36 20.64
CA PRO A 518 -11.24 18.17 20.93
C PRO A 518 -10.22 17.40 21.78
N PRO A 519 -8.90 17.57 21.55
CA PRO A 519 -7.88 16.94 22.38
C PRO A 519 -8.02 17.32 23.84
N GLU A 520 -7.70 16.39 24.74
CA GLU A 520 -7.60 16.68 26.17
C GLU A 520 -6.24 17.35 26.42
N PRO A 521 -6.20 18.64 26.82
CA PRO A 521 -4.93 19.34 26.96
C PRO A 521 -4.13 18.77 28.12
N ALA A 522 -2.83 18.52 27.89
CA ALA A 522 -1.93 18.20 28.99
C ALA A 522 -1.87 19.38 29.98
N LEU A 523 -2.07 19.11 31.27
CA LEU A 523 -1.89 20.12 32.30
C LEU A 523 -0.42 20.56 32.32
N PRO A 524 -0.12 21.87 32.46
CA PRO A 524 1.26 22.33 32.58
C PRO A 524 1.93 21.69 33.80
N GLY A 525 2.87 20.78 33.56
CA GLY A 525 3.65 20.09 34.60
C GLY A 525 3.56 18.55 34.64
N SER A 526 2.82 17.88 33.75
CA SER A 526 2.68 16.41 33.76
C SER A 526 3.75 15.64 32.97
N ALA A 527 4.74 16.31 32.38
CA ALA A 527 5.90 15.64 31.80
C ALA A 527 6.74 15.10 32.97
N GLY A 528 6.63 13.81 33.24
CA GLY A 528 7.37 13.14 34.31
C GLY A 528 8.85 13.53 34.24
N GLU A 529 9.35 14.10 35.33
CA GLU A 529 10.77 14.39 35.52
C GLU A 529 11.55 13.10 35.23
N SER A 530 12.19 13.08 34.06
CA SER A 530 13.22 12.11 33.70
C SER A 530 14.34 12.27 34.71
N ARG A 531 14.36 11.43 35.75
CA ARG A 531 15.53 11.29 36.62
C ARG A 531 16.70 10.81 35.73
N LEU A 532 17.69 11.69 35.63
CA LEU A 532 18.96 11.52 34.92
C LEU A 532 19.67 10.20 35.24
#